data_AF-A0A1V5ZX41-F1
#
_entry.id   AF-A0A1V5ZX41-F1
#
_cell.length_a   1.000
_cell.length_b   1.000
_cell.length_c   1.000
_cell.angle_alpha   90.00
_cell.angle_beta   90.00
_cell.angle_gamma   90.00
#
_symmetry.space_group_name_H-M   'P 1'
#
loop_
_entity.id
_entity.type
_entity.pdbx_description
1 polymer ?
#
loop_
_entity_poly.entity_id
_entity_poly.type
_entity_poly.pdbx_seq_one_letter_code
_entity_poly.pdbx_strand_id
1 'polypeptide(L)' 'MEILESFEFKNKIYEIRMIVTNHRVTVRAYHQDKEANRFSYSIDKETSKDFIQTHGRDALKELIQQAKSDIIGI' A
#
# COMPACT_ATOMS: atom_id res chain seq x y z
N MET A 1 -4.25 1.68 -11.21
CA MET A 1 -3.96 2.17 -9.85
C MET A 1 -5.29 2.26 -9.13
N GLU A 2 -5.40 1.69 -7.94
CA GLU A 2 -6.63 1.67 -7.14
C GLU A 2 -6.36 2.31 -5.77
N ILE A 3 -7.32 3.08 -5.24
CA ILE A 3 -7.23 3.64 -3.88
C ILE A 3 -7.81 2.58 -2.93
N LEU A 4 -7.01 2.11 -1.99
CA LEU A 4 -7.44 1.13 -0.99
C LEU A 4 -8.15 1.80 0.18
N GLU A 5 -7.55 2.88 0.71
CA GLU A 5 -8.11 3.65 1.82
C GLU A 5 -7.47 5.04 1.94
N SER A 6 -8.14 5.92 2.67
CA SER A 6 -7.64 7.24 3.06
C SER A 6 -7.54 7.32 4.58
N PHE A 7 -6.52 7.99 5.10
CA PHE A 7 -6.34 8.16 6.54
C PHE A 7 -5.68 9.50 6.85
N GLU A 8 -5.90 9.98 8.07
CA GLU A 8 -5.28 11.21 8.57
C GLU A 8 -4.00 10.89 9.34
N PHE A 9 -2.94 11.65 9.07
CA PHE A 9 -1.69 11.59 9.81
C PHE A 9 -1.10 13.01 9.92
N LYS A 10 -0.75 13.48 11.12
CA LYS A 10 -0.21 14.85 11.33
C LYS A 10 -1.05 15.96 10.66
N ASN A 11 -2.38 15.93 10.81
CA ASN A 11 -3.35 16.87 10.21
C ASN A 11 -3.30 16.96 8.68
N LYS A 12 -2.78 15.93 8.01
CA LYS A 12 -2.76 15.80 6.56
C LYS A 12 -3.48 14.51 6.16
N ILE A 13 -4.21 14.56 5.06
CA ILE A 13 -4.89 13.39 4.50
C ILE A 13 -3.92 12.67 3.56
N TYR A 14 -3.78 11.37 3.77
CA TYR A 14 -2.99 10.49 2.92
C TYR A 14 -3.89 9.42 2.31
N GLU A 15 -3.49 8.94 1.15
CA GLU A 15 -4.17 7.88 0.41
C GLU A 15 -3.22 6.70 0.26
N ILE A 16 -3.66 5.51 0.66
CA ILE A 16 -2.96 4.29 0.33
C ILE A 16 -3.44 3.83 -1.05
N ARG A 17 -2.50 3.79 -1.99
CA ARG A 17 -2.75 3.39 -3.37
C ARG A 17 -2.08 2.05 -3.65
N MET A 18 -2.80 1.20 -4.37
CA MET A 18 -2.33 -0.09 -4.87
C MET A 18 -2.00 0.02 -6.35
N ILE A 19 -0.81 -0.44 -6.71
CA ILE A 19 -0.31 -0.51 -8.07
C ILE A 19 -0.13 -1.99 -8.39
N VAL A 20 -0.90 -2.49 -9.36
CA VAL A 20 -0.82 -3.87 -9.83
C VAL A 20 -0.15 -3.86 -11.20
N THR A 21 1.04 -4.46 -11.30
CA THR A 21 1.80 -4.55 -12.56
C THR A 21 2.11 -6.02 -12.82
N ASN A 22 1.60 -6.59 -13.93
CA ASN A 22 1.73 -8.02 -14.27
C ASN A 22 1.42 -8.92 -13.06
N HIS A 23 2.48 -9.42 -12.42
CA HIS A 23 2.47 -10.29 -11.27
C HIS A 23 3.04 -9.61 -10.02
N ARG A 24 2.84 -8.31 -9.81
CA ARG A 24 3.27 -7.64 -8.58
C ARG A 24 2.18 -6.70 -8.09
N VAL A 25 1.91 -6.75 -6.80
CA VAL A 25 1.06 -5.79 -6.10
C VAL A 25 1.97 -4.94 -5.23
N THR A 26 1.97 -3.63 -5.46
CA THR A 26 2.75 -2.66 -4.70
C THR A 26 1.80 -1.72 -3.96
N VAL A 27 2.06 -1.48 -2.69
CA VAL A 27 1.31 -0.54 -1.83
C VAL A 27 2.19 0.66 -1.52
N ARG A 28 1.63 1.86 -1.70
CA ARG A 28 2.31 3.13 -1.42
C ARG A 28 1.35 4.16 -0.82
N ALA A 29 1.89 5.01 0.05
CA ALA A 29 1.16 6.14 0.62
C ALA A 29 1.39 7.38 -0.25
N TYR A 30 0.33 8.15 -0.47
CA TYR A 30 0.35 9.38 -1.25
C TYR A 30 -0.26 10.53 -0.46
N HIS A 31 0.28 11.74 -0.62
CA HIS A 31 -0.31 12.99 -0.18
C HIS A 31 -0.30 13.97 -1.36
N GLN A 32 -1.48 14.48 -1.75
CA GLN A 32 -1.60 15.40 -2.91
C GLN A 32 -0.87 14.88 -4.15
N ASP A 33 -1.12 13.60 -4.49
CA ASP A 33 -0.48 12.88 -5.60
C ASP A 33 1.04 12.68 -5.52
N LYS A 34 1.69 13.04 -4.40
CA LYS A 34 3.10 12.77 -4.15
C LYS A 34 3.29 11.58 -3.22
N GLU A 35 4.29 10.75 -3.50
CA GLU A 35 4.67 9.63 -2.64
C GLU A 35 5.09 10.13 -1.26
N ALA A 36 4.49 9.57 -0.21
CA ALA A 36 4.64 10.00 1.17
C ALA A 36 5.39 9.00 2.06
N ASN A 37 5.53 7.76 1.61
CA ASN A 37 6.32 6.73 2.30
C ASN A 37 7.71 6.57 1.66
N ARG A 38 8.70 6.20 2.48
CA ARG A 38 10.11 6.08 2.07
C ARG A 38 10.35 4.88 1.17
N PHE A 39 9.70 3.76 1.46
CA PHE A 39 9.92 2.48 0.78
C PHE A 39 8.70 2.01 -0.01
N SER A 40 8.94 1.19 -1.04
CA SER A 40 7.88 0.48 -1.76
C SER A 40 7.68 -0.89 -1.14
N TYR A 41 6.44 -1.22 -0.80
CA TYR A 41 6.09 -2.52 -0.24
C TYR A 41 5.36 -3.33 -1.30
N SER A 42 5.92 -4.46 -1.74
CA SER A 42 5.36 -5.23 -2.84
C SER A 42 5.38 -6.73 -2.62
N ILE A 43 4.35 -7.42 -3.14
CA ILE A 43 4.23 -8.87 -3.16
C ILE A 43 4.09 -9.36 -4.61
N ASP A 44 4.80 -10.44 -4.96
CA ASP A 44 4.68 -11.07 -6.27
C ASP A 44 3.45 -12.00 -6.33
N LYS A 45 2.88 -12.13 -7.54
CA LYS A 45 1.54 -12.67 -7.81
C LYS A 45 1.57 -14.11 -8.29
N GLU A 46 2.75 -14.66 -8.60
CA GLU A 46 2.92 -16.10 -8.88
C GLU A 46 2.52 -16.95 -7.66
N THR A 47 2.59 -16.39 -6.46
CA THR A 47 2.06 -16.96 -5.22
C THR A 47 0.57 -16.65 -4.98
N SER A 48 -0.08 -15.82 -5.78
CA SER A 48 -1.16 -14.95 -5.28
C SER A 48 -2.46 -14.90 -6.11
N LYS A 49 -2.93 -16.04 -6.61
CA LYS A 49 -4.37 -16.21 -6.87
C LYS A 49 -5.10 -16.75 -5.65
N ASP A 50 -4.57 -17.82 -5.03
CA ASP A 50 -5.09 -18.39 -3.78
C ASP A 50 -4.63 -17.64 -2.53
N PHE A 51 -3.42 -17.06 -2.54
CA PHE A 51 -2.93 -16.32 -1.37
C PHE A 51 -3.83 -15.12 -1.10
N ILE A 52 -4.19 -14.28 -2.09
CA ILE A 52 -5.05 -13.10 -1.87
C ILE A 52 -6.44 -13.44 -1.34
N GLN A 53 -7.02 -14.58 -1.72
CA GLN A 53 -8.35 -14.98 -1.23
C GLN A 53 -8.35 -15.43 0.24
N THR A 54 -7.28 -16.04 0.73
CA THR A 54 -7.27 -16.69 2.06
C THR A 54 -6.28 -16.08 3.06
N HIS A 55 -5.11 -15.62 2.61
CA HIS A 55 -4.02 -15.08 3.46
C HIS A 55 -3.52 -13.68 3.05
N GLY A 56 -3.85 -13.23 1.85
CA GLY A 56 -3.33 -11.99 1.29
C GLY A 56 -4.16 -10.79 1.71
N ARG A 57 -5.31 -10.99 2.37
CA ARG A 57 -5.95 -9.91 3.13
C ARG A 57 -5.10 -9.51 4.33
N ASP A 58 -4.44 -10.45 4.99
CA ASP A 58 -3.53 -10.15 6.11
C ASP A 58 -2.20 -9.61 5.60
N ALA A 59 -1.61 -10.20 4.55
CA ALA A 59 -0.41 -9.64 3.94
C ALA A 59 -0.65 -8.23 3.38
N LEU A 60 -1.78 -7.97 2.72
CA LEU A 60 -2.13 -6.63 2.25
C LEU A 60 -2.29 -5.66 3.42
N LYS A 61 -2.95 -6.06 4.51
CA LYS A 61 -3.02 -5.25 5.73
C LYS A 61 -1.64 -4.93 6.29
N GLU A 62 -0.71 -5.89 6.33
CA GLU A 62 0.66 -5.64 6.78
C GLU A 62 1.39 -4.63 5.88
N LEU A 63 1.30 -4.77 4.56
CA LEU A 63 1.89 -3.80 3.62
C LEU A 63 1.31 -2.40 3.81
N ILE A 64 0.00 -2.30 4.03
CA ILE A 64 -0.68 -1.03 4.33
C ILE A 64 -0.15 -0.44 5.63
N GLN A 65 -0.03 -1.24 6.70
CA GLN A 65 0.47 -0.78 8.00
C GLN A 65 1.93 -0.33 7.92
N GLN A 66 2.77 -1.04 7.17
CA GLN A 66 4.15 -0.64 6.92
C GLN A 66 4.20 0.67 6.15
N ALA A 67 3.42 0.82 5.08
CA ALA A 67 3.33 2.07 4.31
C ALA A 67 2.87 3.27 5.15
N LYS A 68 1.94 3.05 6.11
CA LYS A 68 1.49 4.07 7.07
C LYS A 68 2.57 4.44 8.09
N SER A 69 3.30 3.45 8.58
CA SER A 69 4.33 3.66 9.61
C SER A 69 5.58 4.34 9.06
N ASP A 70 5.84 4.18 7.76
CA ASP A 70 7.00 4.70 7.05
C ASP A 70 6.75 6.06 6.37
N ILE A 71 5.66 6.74 6.74
CA ILE A 71 5.39 8.10 6.25
C ILE A 71 6.45 9.05 6.79
N ILE A 72 7.29 9.53 5.89
CA ILE A 72 8.18 10.64 6.17
C ILE A 72 7.33 11.88 5.99
N GLY A 73 7.00 12.56 7.08
CA GLY A 73 6.20 13.78 7.02
C GLY A 73 6.89 14.79 6.11
N ILE A 74 6.34 14.97 4.90
CA ILE A 74 6.71 16.01 3.95
C ILE A 74 6.19 17.35 4.47
#